data_AF-A0A6A6KFG6-F1
#
_entry.id   AF-A0A6A6KFG6-F1
#
_cell.length_a   1.000
_cell.length_b   1.000
_cell.length_c   1.000
_cell.angle_alpha   90.00
_cell.angle_beta   90.00
_cell.angle_gamma   90.00
#
_symmetry.space_group_name_H-M   'P 1'
#
loop_
_entity.id
_entity.type
_entity.pdbx_description
1 polymer ?
#
loop_
_entity_poly.entity_id
_entity_poly.type
_entity_poly.pdbx_seq_one_letter_code
_entity_poly.pdbx_strand_id
1 'polypeptide(L)'
;MSVLTVERHPWQGLNQYGLPYPSYFHPSNVVQMRTWQQKMIRSERTHLFSFIGRPRKGVQKAAVRDELIRQCNESTRCNLLICGSGGGKCHEPFEVLKVLSQSHFCLQAPGDSFTRRSTFDSVLAGCIPVFFSPHTAYTQYGWYLPVNGSAYSVYIDLDGSEMEKGKGKKSIEEELSKISSDRVGRMRRKIIEMMPRITYAHPNSSDVGFADAVDVALEALLKNARSKLGLENS
;
A
#
# COMPACT_ATOMS: atom_id res chain seq x y z
N MET A 1 -25.27 -12.06 4.88
CA MET A 1 -24.85 -10.75 5.43
C MET A 1 -23.50 -10.37 4.86
N SER A 2 -23.32 -9.15 4.37
CA SER A 2 -22.03 -8.61 3.91
C SER A 2 -21.32 -7.89 5.07
N VAL A 3 -20.00 -8.03 5.19
CA VAL A 3 -19.20 -7.43 6.27
C VAL A 3 -18.10 -6.55 5.67
N LEU A 4 -18.03 -5.29 6.07
CA LEU A 4 -16.92 -4.41 5.75
C LEU A 4 -15.86 -4.53 6.85
N THR A 5 -14.61 -4.73 6.47
CA THR A 5 -13.48 -4.90 7.40
C THR A 5 -12.24 -4.24 6.80
N VAL A 6 -11.29 -3.83 7.62
CA VAL A 6 -10.02 -3.29 7.11
C VAL A 6 -9.15 -4.40 6.50
N GLU A 7 -9.30 -5.62 6.99
CA GLU A 7 -8.64 -6.82 6.43
C GLU A 7 -9.64 -7.98 6.41
N ARG A 8 -9.83 -8.57 5.23
CA ARG A 8 -10.62 -9.78 4.99
C ARG A 8 -9.80 -11.01 5.38
N HIS A 9 -10.47 -12.00 5.97
CA HIS A 9 -9.92 -13.34 6.15
C HIS A 9 -9.67 -13.99 4.78
N PRO A 10 -8.41 -14.30 4.40
CA PRO A 10 -8.11 -14.77 3.04
C PRO A 10 -8.88 -16.03 2.63
N TRP A 11 -9.06 -16.95 3.60
CA TRP A 11 -9.63 -18.27 3.34
C TRP A 11 -11.13 -18.43 3.67
N GLN A 12 -11.69 -17.58 4.54
CA GLN A 12 -13.04 -17.74 5.09
C GLN A 12 -13.88 -16.46 4.98
N GLY A 13 -13.40 -15.47 4.22
CA GLY A 13 -14.01 -14.15 4.12
C GLY A 13 -14.82 -13.93 2.86
N LEU A 14 -15.58 -14.93 2.37
CA LEU A 14 -16.38 -14.80 1.13
C LEU A 14 -17.38 -13.65 1.18
N ASN A 15 -17.90 -13.33 2.38
CA ASN A 15 -18.81 -12.22 2.62
C ASN A 15 -18.13 -10.98 3.22
N GLN A 16 -16.80 -10.99 3.34
CA GLN A 16 -16.00 -9.88 3.87
C GLN A 16 -15.40 -9.07 2.73
N TYR A 17 -15.37 -7.75 2.88
CA TYR A 17 -14.82 -6.84 1.88
C TYR A 17 -13.84 -5.87 2.56
N GLY A 18 -12.62 -5.82 2.03
CA GLY A 18 -11.54 -4.98 2.54
C GLY A 18 -11.78 -3.50 2.23
N LEU A 19 -11.78 -2.66 3.26
CA LEU A 19 -11.71 -1.21 3.16
C LEU A 19 -10.26 -0.73 3.35
N PRO A 20 -9.78 0.25 2.57
CA PRO A 20 -8.50 0.88 2.80
C PRO A 20 -8.30 1.30 4.25
N TYR A 21 -7.08 1.16 4.79
CA TYR A 21 -6.78 1.78 6.09
C TYR A 21 -6.89 3.30 5.96
N PRO A 22 -7.56 3.99 6.91
CA PRO A 22 -7.44 5.44 7.02
C PRO A 22 -5.98 5.85 7.20
N SER A 23 -5.52 6.77 6.36
CA SER A 23 -4.13 7.16 6.18
C SER A 23 -3.86 8.56 6.76
N TYR A 24 -2.69 9.14 6.49
CA TYR A 24 -2.37 10.48 6.98
C TYR A 24 -3.00 11.65 6.20
N PHE A 25 -3.60 11.41 5.04
CA PHE A 25 -4.12 12.47 4.16
C PHE A 25 -5.62 12.33 3.97
N HIS A 26 -6.37 13.37 4.34
CA HIS A 26 -7.83 13.44 4.25
C HIS A 26 -8.25 14.81 3.70
N PRO A 27 -8.38 14.97 2.37
CA PRO A 27 -8.72 16.26 1.80
C PRO A 27 -10.17 16.65 2.06
N SER A 28 -10.38 17.95 2.26
CA SER A 28 -11.71 18.54 2.45
C SER A 28 -12.40 18.92 1.14
N ASN A 29 -11.68 18.88 0.02
CA ASN A 29 -12.21 19.19 -1.31
C ASN A 29 -11.27 18.72 -2.44
N VAL A 30 -11.78 18.77 -3.67
CA VAL A 30 -11.09 18.36 -4.89
C VAL A 30 -9.83 19.18 -5.17
N VAL A 31 -9.79 20.45 -4.74
CA VAL A 31 -8.62 21.30 -4.92
C VAL A 31 -7.45 20.78 -4.09
N GLN A 32 -7.68 20.40 -2.83
CA GLN A 32 -6.66 19.79 -1.97
C GLN A 32 -6.20 18.43 -2.52
N MET A 33 -7.13 17.58 -2.98
CA MET A 33 -6.78 16.30 -3.61
C MET A 33 -5.90 16.50 -4.85
N ARG A 34 -6.29 17.38 -5.78
CA ARG A 34 -5.50 17.69 -6.98
C ARG A 34 -4.15 18.31 -6.64
N THR A 35 -4.09 19.19 -5.65
CA THR A 35 -2.84 19.79 -5.17
C THR A 35 -1.90 18.71 -4.65
N TRP A 36 -2.42 17.75 -3.89
CA TRP A 36 -1.65 16.63 -3.38
C TRP A 36 -1.15 15.71 -4.50
N GLN A 37 -2.01 15.35 -5.45
CA GLN A 37 -1.61 14.57 -6.64
C GLN A 37 -0.50 15.28 -7.42
N GLN A 38 -0.63 16.59 -7.68
CA GLN A 38 0.41 17.38 -8.36
C GLN A 38 1.71 17.43 -7.57
N LYS A 39 1.64 17.55 -6.24
CA LYS A 39 2.81 17.45 -5.37
C LYS A 39 3.51 16.10 -5.58
N MET A 40 2.77 14.98 -5.53
CA MET A 40 3.34 13.64 -5.67
C MET A 40 3.90 13.34 -7.07
N ILE A 41 3.32 13.95 -8.12
CA ILE A 41 3.85 13.91 -9.49
C ILE A 41 5.23 14.59 -9.54
N ARG A 42 5.36 15.76 -8.91
CA ARG A 42 6.57 16.59 -8.95
C ARG A 42 7.62 16.21 -7.89
N SER A 43 7.27 15.39 -6.91
CA SER A 43 8.18 14.97 -5.84
C SER A 43 9.43 14.31 -6.42
N GLU A 44 10.59 14.87 -6.09
CA GLU A 44 11.88 14.30 -6.41
C GLU A 44 12.14 13.06 -5.54
N ARG A 45 12.61 11.99 -6.16
CA ARG A 45 12.80 10.68 -5.51
C ARG A 45 14.26 10.29 -5.60
N THR A 46 14.98 10.53 -4.51
CA THR A 46 16.43 10.32 -4.43
C THR A 46 16.81 8.90 -4.01
N HIS A 47 15.86 8.14 -3.45
CA HIS A 47 16.08 6.77 -3.00
C HIS A 47 15.37 5.77 -3.91
N LEU A 48 16.05 4.66 -4.22
CA LEU A 48 15.42 3.58 -4.98
C LEU A 48 14.27 2.99 -4.17
N PHE A 49 14.50 2.69 -2.90
CA PHE A 49 13.49 2.09 -2.05
C PHE A 49 13.55 2.60 -0.62
N SER A 50 12.50 2.36 0.14
CA SER A 50 12.48 2.62 1.58
C SER A 50 11.81 1.50 2.35
N PHE A 51 12.19 1.40 3.62
CA PHE A 51 11.49 0.58 4.59
C PHE A 51 11.21 1.40 5.85
N ILE A 52 9.97 1.32 6.33
CA ILE A 52 9.53 1.93 7.58
C ILE A 52 9.07 0.80 8.48
N GLY A 53 9.78 0.59 9.59
CA GLY A 53 9.48 -0.55 10.45
C GLY A 53 10.47 -0.71 11.59
N ARG A 54 10.33 -1.80 12.33
CA ARG A 54 11.25 -2.16 13.41
C ARG A 54 11.49 -3.67 13.44
N PRO A 55 12.63 -4.12 13.98
CA PRO A 55 12.85 -5.54 14.24
C PRO A 55 11.75 -6.12 15.13
N ARG A 56 11.42 -7.39 14.93
CA ARG A 56 10.44 -8.11 15.75
C ARG A 56 11.09 -9.29 16.46
N LYS A 57 10.63 -9.60 17.68
CA LYS A 57 10.97 -10.84 18.38
C LYS A 57 9.90 -11.90 18.04
N GLY A 58 10.29 -13.07 17.55
CA GLY A 58 9.38 -14.18 17.23
C GLY A 58 9.72 -14.92 15.92
N VAL A 59 9.76 -16.25 15.97
CA VAL A 59 10.69 -17.11 15.21
C VAL A 59 10.53 -17.15 13.69
N GLN A 60 9.35 -16.86 13.12
CA GLN A 60 9.12 -17.01 11.66
C GLN A 60 8.69 -15.72 10.94
N LYS A 61 7.70 -14.98 11.46
CA LYS A 61 7.23 -13.72 10.84
C LYS A 61 8.18 -12.53 11.06
N ALA A 62 9.17 -12.64 11.95
CA ALA A 62 10.22 -11.63 12.12
C ALA A 62 11.27 -11.68 11.01
N ALA A 63 11.53 -12.87 10.44
CA ALA A 63 12.63 -13.10 9.50
C ALA A 63 12.54 -12.19 8.26
N VAL A 64 11.34 -11.99 7.70
CA VAL A 64 11.15 -11.09 6.55
C VAL A 64 11.53 -9.66 6.93
N ARG A 65 11.02 -9.12 8.05
CA ARG A 65 11.33 -7.74 8.46
C ARG A 65 12.81 -7.56 8.75
N ASP A 66 13.42 -8.50 9.45
CA ASP A 66 14.84 -8.41 9.81
C ASP A 66 15.70 -8.45 8.53
N GLU A 67 15.32 -9.25 7.54
CA GLU A 67 15.96 -9.28 6.24
C GLU A 67 15.78 -7.96 5.46
N LEU A 68 14.57 -7.36 5.47
CA LEU A 68 14.34 -6.05 4.85
C LEU A 68 15.21 -4.96 5.50
N ILE A 69 15.29 -4.96 6.83
CA ILE A 69 16.11 -4.01 7.59
C ILE A 69 17.59 -4.21 7.26
N ARG A 70 18.05 -5.46 7.21
CA ARG A 70 19.44 -5.82 6.88
C ARG A 70 19.81 -5.33 5.48
N GLN A 71 19.05 -5.71 4.45
CA GLN A 71 19.32 -5.27 3.07
C GLN A 71 19.24 -3.76 2.90
N CYS A 72 18.30 -3.10 3.60
CA CYS A 72 18.18 -1.65 3.55
C CYS A 72 19.38 -0.94 4.22
N ASN A 73 19.89 -1.46 5.34
CA ASN A 73 21.10 -0.93 6.00
C ASN A 73 22.37 -1.11 5.15
N GLU A 74 22.44 -2.18 4.36
CA GLU A 74 23.57 -2.48 3.47
C GLU A 74 23.52 -1.67 2.16
N SER A 75 22.40 -1.02 1.85
CA SER A 75 22.18 -0.27 0.62
C SER A 75 22.29 1.24 0.83
N THR A 76 23.13 1.91 0.04
CA THR A 76 23.18 3.38 -0.02
C THR A 76 21.98 4.00 -0.73
N ARG A 77 21.14 3.18 -1.37
CA ARG A 77 19.96 3.59 -2.15
C ARG A 77 18.65 3.32 -1.40
N CYS A 78 18.72 2.80 -0.18
CA CYS A 78 17.58 2.61 0.69
C CYS A 78 17.43 3.73 1.73
N ASN A 79 16.21 4.23 1.93
CA ASN A 79 15.88 5.10 3.06
C ASN A 79 15.20 4.29 4.18
N LEU A 80 15.89 4.12 5.31
CA LEU A 80 15.40 3.36 6.45
C LEU A 80 14.85 4.27 7.55
N LEU A 81 13.59 4.08 7.95
CA LEU A 81 13.03 4.70 9.14
C LEU A 81 12.73 3.63 10.19
N ILE A 82 13.54 3.59 11.25
CA ILE A 82 13.33 2.67 12.37
C ILE A 82 12.30 3.23 13.36
N CYS A 83 11.24 2.46 13.60
CA CYS A 83 10.18 2.81 14.53
C CYS A 83 10.57 2.43 15.98
N GLY A 84 10.85 3.42 16.83
CA GLY A 84 11.10 3.21 18.26
C GLY A 84 9.84 2.85 19.07
N SER A 85 10.03 2.34 20.28
CA SER A 85 8.94 2.12 21.25
C SER A 85 8.45 3.45 21.84
N GLY A 86 7.13 3.65 21.96
CA GLY A 86 6.54 4.75 22.74
C GLY A 86 6.27 6.07 21.99
N GLY A 87 5.94 6.04 20.70
CA GLY A 87 5.64 7.28 19.94
C GLY A 87 6.82 7.83 19.13
N GLY A 88 7.71 6.94 18.64
CA GLY A 88 8.82 7.35 17.78
C GLY A 88 8.39 7.93 16.43
N LYS A 89 9.36 8.32 15.59
CA LYS A 89 9.18 8.99 14.28
C LYS A 89 8.12 8.37 13.34
N CYS A 90 7.80 7.09 13.48
CA CYS A 90 6.75 6.45 12.68
C CYS A 90 5.31 6.82 13.08
N HIS A 91 5.12 7.51 14.20
CA HIS A 91 3.83 8.10 14.57
C HIS A 91 3.66 9.51 14.02
N GLU A 92 4.78 10.18 13.68
CA GLU A 92 4.80 11.52 13.10
C GLU A 92 4.48 11.47 11.59
N PRO A 93 3.34 12.03 11.14
CA PRO A 93 2.94 11.99 9.74
C PRO A 93 4.01 12.54 8.80
N PHE A 94 4.66 13.65 9.18
CA PHE A 94 5.65 14.32 8.34
C PHE A 94 6.91 13.48 8.11
N GLU A 95 7.41 12.80 9.14
CA GLU A 95 8.60 11.94 9.02
C GLU A 95 8.31 10.75 8.09
N VAL A 96 7.14 10.12 8.26
CA VAL A 96 6.71 8.99 7.41
C VAL A 96 6.51 9.43 5.96
N LEU A 97 5.71 10.48 5.72
CA LEU A 97 5.41 10.95 4.38
C LEU A 97 6.65 11.48 3.66
N LYS A 98 7.63 12.04 4.38
CA LYS A 98 8.92 12.46 3.80
C LYS A 98 9.68 11.26 3.24
N VAL A 99 9.87 10.21 4.04
CA VAL A 99 10.57 8.99 3.60
C VAL A 99 9.88 8.35 2.39
N LEU A 100 8.55 8.23 2.45
CA LEU A 100 7.77 7.59 1.38
C LEU A 100 7.82 8.43 0.09
N SER A 101 7.62 9.74 0.16
CA SER A 101 7.57 10.61 -1.03
C SER A 101 8.91 10.78 -1.74
N GLN A 102 10.02 10.56 -1.03
CA GLN A 102 11.38 10.60 -1.58
C GLN A 102 11.88 9.25 -2.14
N SER A 103 11.02 8.21 -2.15
CA SER A 103 11.37 6.86 -2.58
C SER A 103 10.63 6.45 -3.86
N HIS A 104 11.28 5.67 -4.74
CA HIS A 104 10.57 5.06 -5.87
C HIS A 104 9.67 3.91 -5.43
N PHE A 105 10.17 3.04 -4.56
CA PHE A 105 9.51 1.85 -4.08
C PHE A 105 9.43 1.82 -2.55
N CYS A 106 8.33 1.33 -1.98
CA CYS A 106 8.13 1.29 -0.53
C CYS A 106 7.79 -0.12 -0.09
N LEU A 107 8.69 -0.72 0.69
CA LEU A 107 8.59 -2.11 1.11
C LEU A 107 7.49 -2.30 2.16
N GLN A 108 6.50 -3.16 1.87
CA GLN A 108 5.33 -3.42 2.72
C GLN A 108 5.37 -4.85 3.27
N ALA A 109 6.19 -5.05 4.32
CA ALA A 109 6.29 -6.36 4.98
C ALA A 109 5.00 -6.73 5.73
N PRO A 110 4.56 -8.00 5.65
CA PRO A 110 3.46 -8.51 6.46
C PRO A 110 3.83 -8.48 7.95
N GLY A 111 2.85 -8.39 8.85
CA GLY A 111 3.07 -8.46 10.30
C GLY A 111 2.12 -9.42 10.98
N ASP A 112 1.54 -8.97 12.09
CA ASP A 112 0.49 -9.72 12.81
C ASP A 112 -0.69 -10.01 11.87
N SER A 113 -1.15 -8.99 11.15
CA SER A 113 -2.05 -9.11 9.99
C SER A 113 -1.31 -8.98 8.64
N PHE A 114 -1.98 -9.24 7.52
CA PHE A 114 -1.39 -9.22 6.16
C PHE A 114 -1.11 -7.82 5.60
N THR A 115 -1.88 -6.81 6.01
CA THR A 115 -1.78 -5.46 5.49
C THR A 115 -1.68 -4.41 6.59
N ARG A 116 -1.33 -3.17 6.22
CA ARG A 116 -1.07 -2.08 7.16
C ARG A 116 -1.45 -0.74 6.55
N ARG A 117 -1.70 0.24 7.42
CA ARG A 117 -1.84 1.65 7.03
C ARG A 117 -0.72 2.13 6.10
N SER A 118 0.52 1.72 6.36
CA SER A 118 1.69 2.07 5.53
C SER A 118 1.55 1.70 4.04
N THR A 119 0.75 0.68 3.71
CA THR A 119 0.46 0.32 2.32
C THR A 119 -0.27 1.46 1.62
N PHE A 120 -1.29 2.03 2.27
CA PHE A 120 -2.05 3.14 1.72
C PHE A 120 -1.28 4.46 1.83
N ASP A 121 -0.54 4.68 2.93
CA ASP A 121 0.36 5.84 3.05
C ASP A 121 1.40 5.86 1.91
N SER A 122 1.93 4.70 1.50
CA SER A 122 2.89 4.62 0.37
C SER A 122 2.27 5.04 -0.95
N VAL A 123 1.06 4.55 -1.24
CA VAL A 123 0.30 4.92 -2.42
C VAL A 123 0.01 6.42 -2.43
N LEU A 124 -0.43 6.98 -1.29
CA LEU A 124 -0.74 8.40 -1.15
C LEU A 124 0.52 9.29 -1.20
N ALA A 125 1.69 8.75 -0.86
CA ALA A 125 2.97 9.41 -1.07
C ALA A 125 3.52 9.25 -2.51
N GLY A 126 2.77 8.63 -3.43
CA GLY A 126 3.23 8.34 -4.79
C GLY A 126 4.42 7.37 -4.84
N CYS A 127 4.62 6.59 -3.79
CA CYS A 127 5.62 5.55 -3.70
C CYS A 127 5.01 4.21 -4.11
N ILE A 128 5.67 3.48 -4.99
CA ILE A 128 5.13 2.22 -5.53
C ILE A 128 5.25 1.14 -4.43
N PRO A 129 4.15 0.57 -3.93
CA PRO A 129 4.22 -0.45 -2.90
C PRO A 129 4.88 -1.72 -3.43
N VAL A 130 5.76 -2.30 -2.62
CA VAL A 130 6.37 -3.61 -2.85
C VAL A 130 5.80 -4.58 -1.82
N PHE A 131 5.09 -5.60 -2.30
CA PHE A 131 4.44 -6.60 -1.47
C PHE A 131 5.25 -7.89 -1.40
N PHE A 132 5.17 -8.54 -0.24
CA PHE A 132 5.81 -9.84 0.03
C PHE A 132 4.78 -10.93 0.37
N SER A 133 3.49 -10.61 0.21
CA SER A 133 2.40 -11.57 0.30
C SER A 133 1.28 -11.13 -0.65
N PRO A 134 0.67 -12.04 -1.43
CA PRO A 134 -0.49 -11.70 -2.26
C PRO A 134 -1.67 -11.22 -1.41
N HIS A 135 -1.72 -11.64 -0.15
CA HIS A 135 -2.76 -11.29 0.80
C HIS A 135 -2.62 -9.89 1.39
N THR A 136 -1.55 -9.16 1.10
CA THR A 136 -1.42 -7.75 1.52
C THR A 136 -2.38 -6.84 0.74
N ALA A 137 -2.66 -7.15 -0.52
CA ALA A 137 -3.50 -6.29 -1.37
C ALA A 137 -4.40 -7.05 -2.36
N TYR A 138 -3.84 -7.98 -3.14
CA TYR A 138 -4.51 -8.58 -4.30
C TYR A 138 -5.77 -9.38 -3.94
N THR A 139 -5.79 -10.00 -2.75
CA THR A 139 -6.96 -10.75 -2.26
C THR A 139 -7.84 -9.95 -1.29
N GLN A 140 -7.51 -8.67 -1.04
CA GLN A 140 -8.12 -7.85 0.03
C GLN A 140 -9.02 -6.75 -0.53
N TYR A 141 -8.52 -5.99 -1.50
CA TYR A 141 -9.05 -4.66 -1.84
C TYR A 141 -9.60 -4.58 -3.27
N GLY A 142 -10.32 -5.61 -3.71
CA GLY A 142 -10.79 -5.71 -5.10
C GLY A 142 -11.73 -4.58 -5.57
N TRP A 143 -12.40 -3.86 -4.67
CA TRP A 143 -13.21 -2.68 -5.02
C TRP A 143 -12.38 -1.42 -5.31
N TYR A 144 -11.16 -1.40 -4.77
CA TYR A 144 -10.31 -0.21 -4.68
C TYR A 144 -9.10 -0.30 -5.60
N LEU A 145 -8.50 -1.49 -5.69
CA LEU A 145 -7.25 -1.71 -6.41
C LEU A 145 -7.50 -2.41 -7.76
N PRO A 146 -6.70 -2.09 -8.80
CA PRO A 146 -6.79 -2.78 -10.08
C PRO A 146 -6.55 -4.28 -9.95
N VAL A 147 -7.29 -5.08 -10.74
CA VAL A 147 -7.09 -6.54 -10.83
C VAL A 147 -5.65 -6.89 -11.25
N ASN A 148 -5.08 -6.12 -12.18
CA ASN A 148 -3.68 -6.27 -12.55
C ASN A 148 -2.76 -5.61 -11.50
N GLY A 149 -2.30 -6.42 -10.53
CA GLY A 149 -1.36 -5.99 -9.48
C GLY A 149 -0.10 -5.31 -10.03
N SER A 150 0.46 -5.83 -11.13
CA SER A 150 1.69 -5.32 -11.73
C SER A 150 1.57 -3.89 -12.29
N ALA A 151 0.33 -3.40 -12.47
CA ALA A 151 0.07 -2.03 -12.92
C ALA A 151 0.32 -0.98 -11.84
N TYR A 152 0.35 -1.37 -10.55
CA TYR A 152 0.46 -0.41 -9.44
C TYR A 152 1.43 -0.83 -8.32
N SER A 153 1.85 -2.09 -8.28
CA SER A 153 2.75 -2.62 -7.25
C SER A 153 3.78 -3.60 -7.80
N VAL A 154 4.82 -3.85 -7.01
CA VAL A 154 5.79 -4.92 -7.24
C VAL A 154 5.50 -6.04 -6.25
N TYR A 155 5.60 -7.29 -6.68
CA TYR A 155 5.54 -8.45 -5.79
C TYR A 155 6.90 -9.14 -5.79
N ILE A 156 7.48 -9.34 -4.61
CA ILE A 156 8.72 -10.09 -4.42
C ILE A 156 8.41 -11.26 -3.50
N ASP A 157 8.57 -12.46 -4.02
CA ASP A 157 8.43 -13.68 -3.22
C ASP A 157 9.72 -13.95 -2.44
N LEU A 158 9.61 -13.89 -1.12
CA LEU A 158 10.69 -14.17 -0.17
C LEU A 158 10.51 -15.53 0.53
N ASP A 159 9.45 -16.29 0.24
CA ASP A 159 9.23 -17.60 0.87
C ASP A 159 10.22 -18.65 0.38
N GLY A 160 10.60 -19.54 1.30
CA GLY A 160 11.81 -20.36 1.25
C GLY A 160 11.88 -21.49 0.21
N SER A 161 10.91 -21.63 -0.70
CA SER A 161 10.99 -22.67 -1.75
C SER A 161 12.15 -22.44 -2.75
N GLU A 162 12.62 -21.19 -2.89
CA GLU A 162 13.89 -20.88 -3.58
C GLU A 162 15.07 -20.67 -2.61
N MET A 163 14.83 -20.48 -1.31
CA MET A 163 15.88 -20.39 -0.28
C MET A 163 16.49 -21.76 0.05
N GLU A 164 15.78 -22.86 -0.20
CA GLU A 164 16.31 -24.23 0.00
C GLU A 164 17.22 -24.70 -1.15
N LYS A 165 17.27 -24.00 -2.29
CA LYS A 165 17.95 -24.47 -3.51
C LYS A 165 19.26 -23.75 -3.85
N GLY A 166 20.05 -23.38 -2.86
CA GLY A 166 21.45 -22.93 -3.06
C GLY A 166 21.65 -21.67 -3.91
N LYS A 167 20.56 -21.01 -4.34
CA LYS A 167 20.60 -19.65 -4.90
C LYS A 167 20.59 -18.70 -3.70
N GLY A 168 21.59 -17.83 -3.60
CA GLY A 168 21.69 -16.85 -2.51
C GLY A 168 20.39 -16.05 -2.33
N LYS A 169 20.22 -15.45 -1.14
CA LYS A 169 19.05 -14.61 -0.81
C LYS A 169 18.80 -13.57 -1.92
N LYS A 170 17.56 -13.46 -2.41
CA LYS A 170 17.18 -12.46 -3.42
C LYS A 170 17.49 -11.05 -2.93
N SER A 171 18.28 -10.31 -3.71
CA SER A 171 18.56 -8.90 -3.47
C SER A 171 17.38 -8.05 -3.93
N ILE A 172 16.74 -7.35 -2.99
CA ILE A 172 15.60 -6.46 -3.26
C ILE A 172 16.04 -5.30 -4.15
N GLU A 173 17.23 -4.75 -3.90
CA GLU A 173 17.77 -3.67 -4.71
C GLU A 173 17.95 -4.09 -6.17
N GLU A 174 18.48 -5.29 -6.42
CA GLU A 174 18.68 -5.82 -7.78
C GLU A 174 17.33 -6.03 -8.47
N GLU A 175 16.35 -6.65 -7.81
CA GLU A 175 15.01 -6.86 -8.36
C GLU A 175 14.32 -5.54 -8.72
N LEU A 176 14.41 -4.54 -7.85
CA LEU A 176 13.82 -3.23 -8.10
C LEU A 176 14.57 -2.44 -9.19
N SER A 177 15.89 -2.62 -9.29
CA SER A 177 16.71 -1.95 -10.32
C SER A 177 16.47 -2.50 -11.74
N LYS A 178 15.94 -3.72 -11.88
CA LYS A 178 15.53 -4.29 -13.17
C LYS A 178 14.28 -3.61 -13.76
N ILE A 179 13.54 -2.85 -12.96
CA ILE A 179 12.30 -2.20 -13.41
C ILE A 179 12.65 -0.90 -14.13
N SER A 180 12.33 -0.82 -15.43
CA SER A 180 12.63 0.37 -16.23
C SER A 180 11.94 1.63 -15.70
N SER A 181 12.58 2.78 -15.90
CA SER A 181 12.05 4.10 -15.56
C SER A 181 10.66 4.35 -16.15
N ASP A 182 10.41 3.91 -17.38
CA ASP A 182 9.10 4.01 -18.03
C ASP A 182 8.03 3.21 -17.31
N ARG A 183 8.37 1.99 -16.86
CA ARG A 183 7.44 1.15 -16.09
C ARG A 183 7.17 1.78 -14.73
N VAL A 184 8.20 2.28 -14.05
CA VAL A 184 8.05 3.05 -12.79
C VAL A 184 7.13 4.25 -12.99
N GLY A 185 7.30 5.01 -14.08
CA GLY A 185 6.45 6.15 -14.42
C GLY A 185 4.98 5.77 -14.65
N ARG A 186 4.72 4.65 -15.35
CA ARG A 186 3.36 4.12 -15.55
C ARG A 186 2.72 3.68 -14.24
N MET A 187 3.44 2.92 -13.42
CA MET A 187 2.95 2.47 -12.11
C MET A 187 2.64 3.66 -11.20
N ARG A 188 3.51 4.68 -11.21
CA ARG A 188 3.29 5.91 -10.43
C ARG A 188 2.06 6.68 -10.87
N ARG A 189 1.84 6.85 -12.18
CA ARG A 189 0.61 7.47 -12.68
C ARG A 189 -0.62 6.69 -12.22
N LYS A 190 -0.56 5.35 -12.23
CA LYS A 190 -1.68 4.52 -11.80
C LYS A 190 -2.02 4.71 -10.32
N ILE A 191 -1.01 4.72 -9.44
CA ILE A 191 -1.24 4.94 -8.01
C ILE A 191 -1.74 6.35 -7.70
N ILE A 192 -1.34 7.37 -8.46
CA ILE A 192 -1.80 8.75 -8.31
C ILE A 192 -3.25 8.90 -8.80
N GLU A 193 -3.60 8.28 -9.92
CA GLU A 193 -4.96 8.25 -10.46
C GLU A 193 -5.96 7.64 -9.47
N MET A 194 -5.57 6.57 -8.76
CA MET A 194 -6.46 5.87 -7.83
C MET A 194 -6.56 6.52 -6.43
N MET A 195 -5.73 7.53 -6.09
CA MET A 195 -5.71 8.17 -4.76
C MET A 195 -7.10 8.60 -4.25
N PRO A 196 -7.98 9.25 -5.04
CA PRO A 196 -9.29 9.68 -4.55
C PRO A 196 -10.10 8.51 -3.99
N ARG A 197 -10.16 7.41 -4.74
CA ARG A 197 -10.99 6.24 -4.44
C ARG A 197 -10.54 5.45 -3.22
N ILE A 198 -9.31 5.65 -2.75
CA ILE A 198 -8.74 4.94 -1.58
C ILE A 198 -8.54 5.85 -0.37
N THR A 199 -8.91 7.13 -0.51
CA THR A 199 -8.77 8.15 0.53
C THR A 199 -10.13 8.43 1.14
N TYR A 200 -10.19 8.68 2.43
CA TYR A 200 -11.41 9.16 3.09
C TYR A 200 -11.44 10.69 3.08
N ALA A 201 -12.58 11.28 2.77
CA ALA A 201 -12.81 12.70 2.92
C ALA A 201 -12.57 13.16 4.37
N HIS A 202 -12.20 14.44 4.54
CA HIS A 202 -12.16 15.03 5.87
C HIS A 202 -13.55 14.96 6.53
N PRO A 203 -13.68 14.56 7.81
CA PRO A 203 -14.97 14.27 8.44
C PRO A 203 -15.92 15.48 8.51
N ASN A 204 -15.38 16.70 8.47
CA ASN A 204 -16.16 17.94 8.48
C ASN A 204 -16.53 18.44 7.06
N SER A 205 -16.38 17.61 6.03
CA SER A 205 -16.66 17.97 4.64
C SER A 205 -17.85 17.16 4.11
N SER A 206 -18.78 17.84 3.44
CA SER A 206 -20.04 17.24 2.95
C SER A 206 -20.10 17.07 1.42
N ASP A 207 -19.40 17.91 0.67
CA ASP A 207 -19.22 17.76 -0.79
C ASP A 207 -17.75 18.01 -1.13
N VAL A 208 -16.99 16.93 -1.28
CA VAL A 208 -15.56 17.02 -1.57
C VAL A 208 -15.25 17.08 -3.07
N GLY A 209 -16.23 16.88 -3.97
CA GLY A 209 -16.03 16.94 -5.42
C GLY A 209 -15.22 15.78 -6.03
N PHE A 210 -15.11 14.64 -5.35
CA PHE A 210 -14.57 13.39 -5.86
C PHE A 210 -15.18 12.20 -5.10
N ALA A 211 -15.18 11.01 -5.71
CA ALA A 211 -15.63 9.79 -5.03
C ALA A 211 -14.52 9.25 -4.11
N ASP A 212 -14.80 9.20 -2.82
CA ASP A 212 -13.87 8.78 -1.78
C ASP A 212 -13.99 7.27 -1.46
N ALA A 213 -13.27 6.78 -0.46
CA ALA A 213 -13.28 5.37 -0.09
C ALA A 213 -14.65 4.87 0.43
N VAL A 214 -15.46 5.75 1.03
CA VAL A 214 -16.82 5.44 1.50
C VAL A 214 -17.76 5.34 0.30
N ASP A 215 -17.68 6.27 -0.64
CA ASP A 215 -18.50 6.25 -1.86
C ASP A 215 -18.30 4.94 -2.63
N VAL A 216 -17.05 4.52 -2.81
CA VAL A 216 -16.69 3.25 -3.45
C VAL A 216 -17.27 2.04 -2.70
N ALA A 217 -17.25 2.07 -1.36
CA ALA A 217 -17.80 0.98 -0.55
C ALA A 217 -19.32 0.86 -0.73
N LEU A 218 -20.02 2.00 -0.68
CA LEU A 218 -21.48 2.06 -0.78
C LEU A 218 -21.95 1.66 -2.17
N GLU A 219 -21.31 2.15 -3.23
CA GLU A 219 -21.61 1.78 -4.61
C GLU A 219 -21.44 0.26 -4.82
N ALA A 220 -20.33 -0.31 -4.35
CA ALA A 220 -20.07 -1.73 -4.47
C ALA A 220 -21.05 -2.59 -3.64
N LEU A 221 -21.41 -2.14 -2.43
CA LEU A 221 -22.42 -2.80 -1.62
C LEU A 221 -23.80 -2.80 -2.28
N LEU A 222 -24.22 -1.66 -2.83
CA LEU A 222 -25.49 -1.53 -3.54
C LEU A 222 -25.51 -2.44 -4.78
N LYS A 223 -24.43 -2.47 -5.55
CA LYS A 223 -24.29 -3.39 -6.70
C LYS A 223 -24.43 -4.86 -6.27
N ASN A 224 -23.75 -5.25 -5.20
CA ASN A 224 -23.84 -6.62 -4.68
C ASN A 224 -25.23 -6.96 -4.14
N ALA A 225 -25.91 -6.00 -3.50
CA ALA A 225 -27.27 -6.19 -3.02
C ALA A 225 -28.25 -6.36 -4.19
N ARG A 226 -28.17 -5.51 -5.23
CA ARG A 226 -28.99 -5.61 -6.44
C ARG A 226 -28.78 -6.93 -7.16
N SER A 227 -27.53 -7.36 -7.33
CA SER A 227 -27.20 -8.66 -7.93
C SER A 227 -27.85 -9.83 -7.18
N LYS A 228 -27.77 -9.84 -5.84
CA LYS A 228 -28.43 -10.86 -5.01
C LYS A 228 -29.96 -10.83 -5.08
N LEU A 229 -30.55 -9.69 -5.40
CA LEU A 229 -31.99 -9.52 -5.58
C LEU A 229 -32.45 -9.73 -7.03
N GLY A 230 -31.54 -10.02 -7.97
CA GLY A 230 -31.86 -10.18 -9.40
C GLY A 230 -32.20 -8.88 -10.13
N LEU A 231 -31.80 -7.72 -9.59
CA LEU A 231 -32.14 -6.38 -10.09
C LEU A 231 -31.04 -5.79 -10.99
N GLU A 232 -30.36 -6.61 -11.81
CA GLU A 232 -29.16 -6.18 -12.54
C GLU A 232 -29.44 -5.24 -13.72
N ASN A 233 -30.71 -5.08 -14.14
CA ASN A 233 -31.13 -4.28 -15.30
C ASN A 233 -32.27 -3.27 -15.00
N SER A 234 -32.38 -2.79 -13.76
CA SER A 234 -33.33 -1.70 -13.39
C SER A 234 -32.64 -0.35 -13.26
#